data_AF-A0A1Q3NBL8-F1
#
_entry.id   AF-A0A1Q3NBL8-F1
#
_cell.length_a   1.000
_cell.length_b   1.000
_cell.length_c   1.000
_cell.angle_alpha   90.00
_cell.angle_beta   90.00
_cell.angle_gamma   90.00
#
_symmetry.space_group_name_H-M   'P 1'
#
loop_
_entity.id
_entity.type
_entity.pdbx_description
1 polymer ?
#
loop_
_entity_poly.entity_id
_entity_poly.type
_entity_poly.pdbx_seq_one_letter_code
_entity_poly.pdbx_strand_id
1 'polypeptide(L)'
;MFALKTVHLEKKVSNENQIILLFDLASSCPCLYPMLYTMKFLRFQSISTQNADLIALKFWYEFWFEKFATSFCESFYSTSYNFEIVQCEIDNFIIYLENNKKNESNLIRLRNAEYVNYTTIGHRVRSFLKFYSFLIDEYLTIQSQPQLSLKEIQKIKEKLNKYMTIKKKIINNFSKSNKTIKSEINYSFKSMNDEMIKGLYSIISPSNSNKYNTLNPFR
;
A
#
# COMPACT_ATOMS: atom_id res chain seq x y z
N MET A 1 -4.33 -19.21 3.02
CA MET A 1 -5.27 -18.27 3.69
C MET A 1 -4.63 -17.82 4.99
N PHE A 2 -4.70 -16.53 5.34
CA PHE A 2 -3.96 -15.98 6.49
C PHE A 2 -4.90 -15.47 7.61
N ALA A 3 -4.50 -15.65 8.86
CA ALA A 3 -5.31 -15.26 10.02
C ALA A 3 -4.47 -14.63 11.12
N LEU A 4 -5.06 -13.67 11.84
CA LEU A 4 -4.46 -13.10 13.04
C LEU A 4 -4.94 -13.89 14.25
N LYS A 5 -4.01 -14.25 15.14
CA LYS A 5 -4.31 -14.91 16.41
C LYS A 5 -3.60 -14.20 17.56
N THR A 6 -4.30 -14.02 18.66
CA THR A 6 -3.72 -13.53 19.91
C THR A 6 -3.08 -14.69 20.65
N VAL A 7 -1.86 -14.49 21.13
CA VAL A 7 -1.09 -15.46 21.91
C VAL A 7 -0.79 -14.86 23.27
N HIS A 8 -1.14 -15.59 24.33
CA HIS A 8 -0.80 -15.24 25.70
C HIS A 8 0.62 -15.73 26.02
N LEU A 9 1.42 -14.85 26.63
CA LEU A 9 2.80 -15.12 27.01
C LEU A 9 2.87 -15.41 28.51
N GLU A 10 3.52 -16.51 28.89
CA GLU A 10 3.71 -16.89 30.29
C GLU A 10 4.66 -15.97 31.05
N LYS A 11 5.60 -15.35 30.32
CA LYS A 11 6.61 -14.43 30.87
C LYS A 11 6.31 -13.00 30.40
N LYS A 12 6.71 -12.02 31.20
CA LYS A 12 6.56 -10.59 30.90
C LYS A 12 7.52 -10.12 29.80
N VAL A 13 7.29 -10.60 28.58
CA VAL A 13 8.04 -10.28 27.36
C VAL A 13 7.28 -9.27 26.47
N SER A 14 6.09 -8.84 26.90
CA SER A 14 5.30 -7.75 26.30
C SER A 14 4.63 -6.91 27.39
N ASN A 15 4.10 -5.74 27.03
CA ASN A 15 3.46 -4.84 27.99
C ASN A 15 2.19 -5.44 28.63
N GLU A 16 1.44 -6.21 27.85
CA GLU A 16 0.14 -6.78 28.22
C GLU A 16 0.16 -8.32 28.37
N ASN A 17 1.36 -8.93 28.40
CA ASN A 17 1.56 -10.40 28.36
C ASN A 17 0.81 -11.11 27.23
N GLN A 18 0.49 -10.36 26.17
CA GLN A 18 -0.19 -10.83 24.97
C GLN A 18 0.50 -10.23 23.75
N ILE A 19 0.52 -10.98 22.66
CA ILE A 19 0.95 -10.50 21.34
C ILE A 19 0.00 -11.02 20.27
N ILE A 20 -0.15 -10.29 19.18
CA ILE A 20 -0.88 -10.77 18.00
C ILE A 20 0.14 -11.28 16.99
N LEU A 21 -0.13 -12.43 16.36
CA LEU A 21 0.70 -12.99 15.30
C LEU A 21 -0.13 -13.27 14.06
N LEU A 22 0.52 -13.16 12.89
CA LEU A 22 -0.03 -13.56 11.60
C LEU A 22 0.34 -15.02 11.33
N PHE A 23 -0.68 -15.86 11.15
CA PHE A 23 -0.56 -17.28 10.83
C PHE A 23 -0.91 -17.56 9.38
N ASP A 24 -0.16 -18.48 8.79
CA ASP A 24 -0.59 -19.20 7.61
C ASP A 24 -1.44 -20.41 8.04
N LEU A 25 -2.68 -20.45 7.56
CA LEU A 25 -3.62 -21.52 7.92
C LEU A 25 -3.28 -22.86 7.24
N ALA A 26 -2.54 -22.85 6.13
CA ALA A 26 -2.15 -24.10 5.47
C ALA A 26 -1.10 -24.86 6.29
N SER A 27 -0.09 -24.16 6.78
CA SER A 27 0.95 -24.74 7.65
C SER A 27 0.58 -24.75 9.14
N SER A 28 -0.45 -24.00 9.54
CA SER A 28 -0.78 -23.71 10.96
C SER A 28 0.36 -23.04 11.75
N CYS A 29 1.34 -22.47 11.04
CA CYS A 29 2.52 -21.83 11.61
C CYS A 29 2.43 -20.30 11.49
N PRO A 30 3.06 -19.55 12.41
CA PRO A 30 3.22 -18.11 12.25
C PRO A 30 4.09 -17.80 11.02
N CYS A 31 3.70 -16.80 10.24
CA CYS A 31 4.52 -16.33 9.13
C CYS A 31 5.85 -15.77 9.67
N LEU A 32 6.98 -16.30 9.17
CA LEU A 32 8.32 -16.02 9.69
C LEU A 32 8.61 -14.52 9.85
N TYR A 33 8.57 -13.75 8.76
CA TYR A 33 8.97 -12.35 8.81
C TYR A 33 8.03 -11.46 9.64
N PRO A 34 6.68 -11.61 9.57
CA PRO A 34 5.75 -10.91 10.45
C PRO A 34 5.94 -11.27 11.92
N MET A 35 6.27 -12.53 12.23
CA MET A 35 6.60 -12.96 13.58
C MET A 35 7.87 -12.26 14.09
N LEU A 36 8.94 -12.25 13.30
CA LEU A 36 10.19 -11.57 13.67
C LEU A 36 9.98 -10.06 13.85
N TYR A 37 9.20 -9.44 12.96
CA TYR A 37 8.82 -8.03 13.08
C TYR A 37 8.02 -7.77 14.37
N THR A 38 7.09 -8.66 14.70
CA THR A 38 6.29 -8.54 15.93
C THR A 38 7.18 -8.63 17.16
N MET A 39 8.06 -9.64 17.20
CA MET A 39 8.97 -9.86 18.32
C MET A 39 9.97 -8.72 18.51
N LYS A 40 10.39 -8.05 17.43
CA LYS A 40 11.36 -6.96 17.49
C LYS A 40 10.72 -5.60 17.78
N PHE A 41 9.57 -5.30 17.17
CA PHE A 41 8.98 -3.94 17.19
C PHE A 41 7.58 -3.86 17.77
N LEU A 42 6.69 -4.82 17.47
CA LEU A 42 5.26 -4.68 17.83
C LEU A 42 4.95 -5.15 19.24
N ARG A 43 5.71 -6.06 19.85
CA ARG A 43 5.40 -6.66 21.16
C ARG A 43 5.28 -5.64 22.30
N PHE A 44 5.87 -4.45 22.15
CA PHE A 44 5.79 -3.36 23.14
C PHE A 44 4.79 -2.26 22.74
N GLN A 45 4.11 -2.42 21.60
CA GLN A 45 3.03 -1.55 21.19
C GLN A 45 1.70 -2.01 21.80
N SER A 46 0.72 -1.12 21.88
CA SER A 46 -0.63 -1.48 22.31
C SER A 46 -1.25 -2.52 21.37
N ILE A 47 -2.10 -3.40 21.90
CA ILE A 47 -2.76 -4.46 21.12
C ILE A 47 -3.49 -3.91 19.88
N SER A 48 -4.13 -2.74 20.01
CA SER A 48 -4.78 -2.06 18.88
C SER A 48 -3.78 -1.72 17.76
N THR A 49 -2.59 -1.24 18.11
CA THR A 49 -1.52 -0.92 17.14
C THR A 49 -0.96 -2.19 16.51
N GLN A 50 -0.70 -3.24 17.31
CA GLN A 50 -0.28 -4.54 16.79
C GLN A 50 -1.28 -5.08 15.76
N ASN A 51 -2.57 -5.05 16.11
CA ASN A 51 -3.64 -5.51 15.23
C ASN A 51 -3.71 -4.66 13.95
N ALA A 52 -3.63 -3.34 14.06
CA ALA A 52 -3.69 -2.46 12.90
C ALA A 52 -2.51 -2.69 11.92
N ASP A 53 -1.30 -2.85 12.45
CA ASP A 53 -0.12 -3.12 11.63
C ASP A 53 -0.18 -4.53 11.01
N LEU A 54 -0.59 -5.54 11.77
CA LEU A 54 -0.69 -6.92 11.29
C LEU A 54 -1.85 -7.17 10.31
N ILE A 55 -2.96 -6.43 10.40
CA ILE A 55 -4.01 -6.46 9.36
C ILE A 55 -3.44 -5.97 8.02
N ALA A 56 -2.58 -4.95 8.03
CA ALA A 56 -1.94 -4.49 6.80
C ALA A 56 -1.02 -5.56 6.21
N LEU A 57 -0.26 -6.26 7.05
CA LEU A 57 0.59 -7.36 6.62
C LEU A 57 -0.23 -8.54 6.11
N LYS A 58 -1.35 -8.86 6.77
CA LYS A 58 -2.29 -9.87 6.28
C LYS A 58 -2.72 -9.57 4.85
N PHE A 59 -3.16 -8.34 4.57
CA PHE A 59 -3.59 -7.96 3.23
C PHE A 59 -2.46 -8.02 2.20
N TRP A 60 -1.23 -7.67 2.59
CA TRP A 60 -0.07 -7.83 1.70
C TRP A 60 0.18 -9.31 1.37
N TYR A 61 0.10 -10.19 2.37
CA TYR A 61 0.31 -11.63 2.19
C TYR A 61 -0.80 -12.26 1.33
N GLU A 62 -2.05 -11.86 1.52
CA GLU A 62 -3.18 -12.26 0.67
C GLU A 62 -2.97 -11.79 -0.77
N PHE A 63 -2.67 -10.50 -0.98
CA PHE A 63 -2.36 -9.94 -2.29
C PHE A 63 -1.24 -10.69 -3.02
N TRP A 64 -0.13 -10.95 -2.31
CA TRP A 64 1.02 -11.64 -2.88
C TRP A 64 0.68 -13.07 -3.27
N PHE A 65 -0.03 -13.80 -2.39
CA PHE A 65 -0.42 -15.17 -2.65
C PHE A 65 -1.40 -15.26 -3.81
N GLU A 66 -2.39 -14.37 -3.90
CA GLU A 66 -3.32 -14.32 -5.02
C GLU A 66 -2.62 -14.05 -6.36
N LYS A 67 -1.55 -13.24 -6.34
CA LYS A 67 -0.82 -12.87 -7.57
C LYS A 67 0.20 -13.91 -8.01
N PHE A 68 0.97 -14.46 -7.07
CA PHE A 68 2.13 -15.32 -7.38
C PHE A 68 1.91 -16.79 -7.02
N ALA A 69 0.76 -17.15 -6.45
CA ALA A 69 0.44 -18.50 -5.98
C ALA A 69 1.47 -19.09 -4.99
N THR A 70 2.23 -18.24 -4.31
CA THR A 70 3.24 -18.62 -3.33
C THR A 70 3.20 -17.69 -2.12
N SER A 71 3.68 -18.15 -0.98
CA SER A 71 3.75 -17.30 0.21
C SER A 71 4.81 -16.20 0.02
N PHE A 72 4.58 -15.02 0.59
CA PHE A 72 5.58 -13.97 0.57
C PHE A 72 6.88 -14.41 1.26
N CYS A 73 6.78 -15.21 2.32
CA CYS A 73 7.97 -15.73 3.02
C CYS A 73 8.84 -16.57 2.08
N GLU A 74 8.22 -17.53 1.39
CA GLU A 74 8.89 -18.43 0.45
C GLU A 74 9.48 -17.66 -0.73
N SER A 75 8.70 -16.75 -1.32
CA SER A 75 9.16 -15.95 -2.45
C SER A 75 10.32 -15.02 -2.07
N PHE A 76 10.28 -14.41 -0.90
CA PHE A 76 11.33 -13.51 -0.46
C PHE A 76 12.63 -14.27 -0.14
N TYR A 77 12.53 -15.46 0.44
CA TYR A 77 13.68 -16.32 0.68
C TYR A 77 14.28 -16.88 -0.63
N SER A 78 13.46 -17.46 -1.50
CA SER A 78 13.90 -18.10 -2.76
C SER A 78 14.50 -17.13 -3.77
N THR A 79 14.10 -15.86 -3.74
CA THR A 79 14.70 -14.79 -4.56
C THR A 79 15.97 -14.18 -3.95
N SER A 80 16.53 -14.81 -2.90
CA SER A 80 17.67 -14.30 -2.15
C SER A 80 17.44 -12.86 -1.65
N TYR A 81 16.27 -12.61 -1.08
CA TYR A 81 15.85 -11.31 -0.53
C TYR A 81 15.86 -10.17 -1.57
N ASN A 82 15.33 -10.42 -2.78
CA ASN A 82 15.28 -9.39 -3.81
C ASN A 82 14.23 -8.30 -3.49
N PHE A 83 14.72 -7.20 -2.94
CA PHE A 83 13.91 -6.03 -2.57
C PHE A 83 13.28 -5.31 -3.77
N GLU A 84 13.85 -5.39 -4.97
CA GLU A 84 13.30 -4.70 -6.14
C GLU A 84 11.96 -5.28 -6.57
N ILE A 85 11.81 -6.62 -6.50
CA ILE A 85 10.54 -7.30 -6.78
C ILE A 85 9.46 -6.81 -5.83
N VAL A 86 9.76 -6.79 -4.52
CA VAL A 86 8.83 -6.30 -3.49
C VAL A 86 8.47 -4.84 -3.76
N GLN A 87 9.45 -4.00 -4.10
CA GLN A 87 9.25 -2.58 -4.37
C GLN A 87 8.30 -2.33 -5.55
N CYS A 88 8.48 -3.06 -6.65
CA CYS A 88 7.66 -2.97 -7.87
C CYS A 88 6.19 -3.28 -7.59
N GLU A 89 5.91 -4.13 -6.60
CA GLU A 89 4.56 -4.57 -6.26
C GLU A 89 3.81 -3.63 -5.30
N ILE A 90 4.48 -2.61 -4.74
CA ILE A 90 3.86 -1.68 -3.78
C ILE A 90 2.72 -0.88 -4.43
N ASP A 91 2.87 -0.44 -5.68
CA ASP A 91 1.80 0.27 -6.38
C ASP A 91 0.60 -0.64 -6.70
N ASN A 92 0.87 -1.88 -7.08
CA ASN A 92 -0.17 -2.89 -7.32
C ASN A 92 -0.92 -3.22 -6.02
N PHE A 93 -0.22 -3.26 -4.89
CA PHE A 93 -0.85 -3.44 -3.59
C PHE A 93 -1.75 -2.26 -3.20
N ILE A 94 -1.36 -1.02 -3.53
CA ILE A 94 -2.25 0.14 -3.32
C ILE A 94 -3.53 -0.03 -4.14
N ILE A 95 -3.41 -0.43 -5.41
CA ILE A 95 -4.55 -0.71 -6.28
C ILE A 95 -5.41 -1.84 -5.70
N TYR A 96 -4.80 -2.93 -5.22
CA TYR A 96 -5.51 -4.02 -4.56
C TYR A 96 -6.34 -3.53 -3.35
N LEU A 97 -5.77 -2.65 -2.53
CA LEU A 97 -6.48 -2.05 -1.39
C LEU A 97 -7.63 -1.13 -1.82
N GLU A 98 -7.46 -0.38 -2.92
CA GLU A 98 -8.51 0.48 -3.49
C GLU A 98 -9.67 -0.37 -4.04
N ASN A 99 -9.40 -1.56 -4.57
CA ASN A 99 -10.40 -2.43 -5.21
C ASN A 99 -10.95 -3.51 -4.28
N ASN A 100 -11.20 -3.15 -3.01
CA ASN A 100 -11.79 -4.04 -2.02
C ASN A 100 -11.04 -5.37 -1.81
N LYS A 101 -9.70 -5.37 -2.01
CA LYS A 101 -8.83 -6.55 -1.86
C LYS A 101 -9.16 -7.64 -2.89
N LYS A 102 -9.29 -7.25 -4.15
CA LYS A 102 -9.41 -8.16 -5.29
C LYS A 102 -8.32 -7.86 -6.31
N ASN A 103 -7.65 -8.90 -6.78
CA ASN A 103 -6.71 -8.78 -7.90
C ASN A 103 -7.48 -8.81 -9.23
N GLU A 104 -7.58 -7.66 -9.91
CA GLU A 104 -8.09 -7.57 -11.28
C GLU A 104 -7.02 -6.98 -12.20
N SER A 105 -6.74 -7.65 -13.31
CA SER A 105 -5.62 -7.34 -14.21
C SER A 105 -5.85 -6.10 -15.10
N ASN A 106 -7.09 -5.57 -15.17
CA ASN A 106 -7.50 -4.61 -16.19
C ASN A 106 -8.00 -3.28 -15.61
N LEU A 107 -7.55 -2.90 -14.41
CA LEU A 107 -8.06 -1.71 -13.74
C LEU A 107 -7.31 -0.44 -14.17
N ILE A 108 -8.03 0.47 -14.81
CA ILE A 108 -7.57 1.83 -15.06
C ILE A 108 -7.70 2.64 -13.76
N ARG A 109 -6.62 3.31 -13.36
CA ARG A 109 -6.61 4.17 -12.18
C ARG A 109 -7.47 5.41 -12.37
N LEU A 110 -8.71 5.38 -11.91
CA LEU A 110 -9.51 6.58 -11.67
C LEU A 110 -9.33 6.99 -10.22
N ARG A 111 -8.53 8.03 -9.96
CA ARG A 111 -8.42 8.58 -8.59
C ARG A 111 -9.77 9.17 -8.19
N ASN A 112 -10.16 8.94 -6.93
CA ASN A 112 -11.38 9.47 -6.29
C ASN A 112 -12.65 8.68 -6.55
N ALA A 113 -12.64 7.36 -6.31
CA ALA A 113 -13.88 6.64 -6.11
C ALA A 113 -14.52 7.10 -4.79
N GLU A 114 -15.77 7.57 -4.83
CA GLU A 114 -16.49 8.14 -3.66
C GLU A 114 -16.59 7.15 -2.48
N TYR A 115 -16.51 5.86 -2.75
CA TYR A 115 -16.67 4.79 -1.77
C TYR A 115 -15.35 4.32 -1.14
N VAL A 116 -14.19 4.87 -1.55
CA VAL A 116 -12.87 4.40 -1.10
C VAL A 116 -12.35 5.22 0.07
N ASN A 117 -12.12 4.58 1.21
CA ASN A 117 -11.52 5.23 2.38
C ASN A 117 -9.98 5.31 2.25
N TYR A 118 -9.51 6.35 1.57
CA TYR A 118 -8.09 6.64 1.37
C TYR A 118 -7.32 6.89 2.67
N THR A 119 -7.98 7.28 3.76
CA THR A 119 -7.34 7.41 5.07
C THR A 119 -6.93 6.03 5.60
N THR A 120 -7.85 5.06 5.58
CA THR A 120 -7.57 3.67 6.00
C THR A 120 -6.53 3.03 5.10
N ILE A 121 -6.64 3.18 3.77
CA ILE A 121 -5.63 2.69 2.83
C ILE A 121 -4.26 3.29 3.16
N GLY A 122 -4.19 4.61 3.36
CA GLY A 122 -2.94 5.27 3.72
C GLY A 122 -2.36 4.79 5.05
N HIS A 123 -3.19 4.41 6.03
CA HIS A 123 -2.71 3.74 7.24
C HIS A 123 -2.15 2.35 6.94
N ARG A 124 -2.86 1.51 6.17
CA ARG A 124 -2.39 0.16 5.81
C ARG A 124 -1.08 0.19 5.05
N VAL A 125 -0.95 1.06 4.05
CA VAL A 125 0.29 1.19 3.28
C VAL A 125 1.41 1.68 4.19
N ARG A 126 1.18 2.67 5.08
CA ARG A 126 2.19 3.09 6.06
C ARG A 126 2.67 1.95 6.96
N SER A 127 1.75 1.12 7.48
CA SER A 127 2.09 -0.05 8.28
C SER A 127 2.93 -1.06 7.49
N PHE A 128 2.57 -1.34 6.24
CA PHE A 128 3.38 -2.18 5.35
C PHE A 128 4.77 -1.56 5.11
N LEU A 129 4.86 -0.26 4.86
CA LEU A 129 6.14 0.42 4.64
C LEU A 129 7.06 0.36 5.87
N LYS A 130 6.53 0.36 7.10
CA LYS A 130 7.33 0.13 8.32
C LYS A 130 7.92 -1.28 8.34
N PHE A 131 7.09 -2.29 8.04
CA PHE A 131 7.54 -3.67 7.94
C PHE A 131 8.58 -3.87 6.83
N TYR A 132 8.39 -3.23 5.68
CA TYR A 132 9.36 -3.27 4.59
C TYR A 132 10.70 -2.63 4.97
N SER A 133 10.68 -1.50 5.69
CA SER A 133 11.91 -0.92 6.27
C SER A 133 12.61 -1.90 7.22
N PHE A 134 11.87 -2.61 8.06
CA PHE A 134 12.43 -3.68 8.89
C PHE A 134 13.13 -4.77 8.05
N LEU A 135 12.50 -5.23 6.96
CA LEU A 135 13.12 -6.22 6.09
C LEU A 135 14.44 -5.72 5.49
N ILE A 136 14.48 -4.46 5.05
CA ILE A 136 15.70 -3.83 4.51
C ILE A 136 16.80 -3.81 5.57
N ASP A 137 16.46 -3.46 6.81
CA ASP A 137 17.46 -3.34 7.86
C ASP A 137 18.06 -4.69 8.27
N GLU A 138 17.24 -5.75 8.36
CA GLU A 138 17.72 -7.09 8.73
C GLU A 138 18.36 -7.88 7.58
N TYR A 139 17.79 -7.82 6.37
CA TYR A 139 18.11 -8.74 5.26
C TYR A 139 18.82 -8.08 4.07
N LEU A 140 19.12 -6.77 4.14
CA LEU A 140 20.05 -6.11 3.23
C LEU A 140 21.37 -5.84 3.97
N THR A 141 22.07 -6.92 4.31
CA THR A 141 23.34 -6.92 5.04
C THR A 141 24.35 -7.81 4.33
N ILE A 142 25.64 -7.65 4.61
CA ILE A 142 26.70 -8.47 3.98
C ILE A 142 26.49 -9.97 4.26
N GLN A 143 25.94 -10.30 5.43
CA GLN A 143 25.67 -11.68 5.82
C GLN A 143 24.55 -12.34 5.01
N SER A 144 23.54 -11.55 4.64
CA SER A 144 22.39 -12.02 3.85
C SER A 144 22.61 -11.88 2.34
N GLN A 145 23.53 -11.01 1.93
CA GLN A 145 23.89 -10.70 0.55
C GLN A 145 25.41 -10.81 0.36
N PRO A 146 26.01 -12.01 0.49
CA PRO A 146 27.46 -12.18 0.41
C PRO A 146 28.04 -11.78 -0.95
N GLN A 147 27.23 -11.75 -2.00
CA GLN A 147 27.62 -11.35 -3.35
C GLN A 147 27.74 -9.82 -3.54
N LEU A 148 27.29 -9.01 -2.57
CA LEU A 148 27.32 -7.55 -2.66
C LEU A 148 28.37 -6.96 -1.71
N SER A 149 29.07 -5.93 -2.18
CA SER A 149 29.96 -5.13 -1.34
C SER A 149 29.17 -4.19 -0.41
N LEU A 150 29.82 -3.74 0.67
CA LEU A 150 29.23 -2.77 1.61
C LEU A 150 28.78 -1.48 0.90
N LYS A 151 29.55 -1.00 -0.09
CA LYS A 151 29.22 0.20 -0.87
C LYS A 151 27.97 -0.01 -1.72
N GLU A 152 27.82 -1.17 -2.34
CA GLU A 152 26.64 -1.52 -3.14
C GLU A 152 25.40 -1.64 -2.26
N ILE A 153 25.52 -2.31 -1.11
CA ILE A 153 24.45 -2.41 -0.11
C ILE A 153 23.98 -1.02 0.33
N GLN A 154 24.90 -0.11 0.65
CA GLN A 154 24.57 1.27 1.03
C GLN A 154 23.84 2.00 -0.10
N LYS A 155 24.34 1.90 -1.34
CA LYS A 155 23.71 2.50 -2.52
C LYS A 155 22.30 1.98 -2.77
N ILE A 156 22.07 0.67 -2.58
CA ILE A 156 20.74 0.07 -2.69
C ILE A 156 19.83 0.60 -1.58
N LYS A 157 20.30 0.63 -0.32
CA LYS A 157 19.54 1.20 0.81
C LYS A 157 19.13 2.65 0.55
N GLU A 158 20.03 3.48 0.01
CA GLU A 158 19.73 4.86 -0.35
C GLU A 158 18.63 4.96 -1.42
N LYS A 159 18.72 4.15 -2.48
CA LYS A 159 17.70 4.08 -3.55
C LYS A 159 16.34 3.67 -2.99
N LEU A 160 16.29 2.62 -2.18
CA LEU A 160 15.07 2.14 -1.52
C LEU A 160 14.51 3.22 -0.59
N ASN A 161 15.34 3.86 0.24
CA ASN A 161 14.90 4.91 1.16
C ASN A 161 14.34 6.14 0.45
N LYS A 162 14.94 6.54 -0.68
CA LYS A 162 14.42 7.62 -1.54
C LYS A 162 13.04 7.26 -2.09
N TYR A 163 12.87 6.04 -2.60
CA TYR A 163 11.57 5.54 -3.06
C TYR A 163 10.53 5.55 -1.93
N MET A 164 10.89 5.02 -0.76
CA MET A 164 10.01 4.99 0.42
C MET A 164 9.58 6.38 0.86
N THR A 165 10.48 7.36 0.80
CA THR A 165 10.17 8.76 1.12
C THR A 165 9.17 9.36 0.14
N ILE A 166 9.33 9.08 -1.15
CA ILE A 166 8.38 9.51 -2.20
C ILE A 166 7.01 8.88 -1.95
N LYS A 167 6.94 7.57 -1.69
CA LYS A 167 5.67 6.89 -1.40
C LYS A 167 4.99 7.43 -0.15
N LYS A 168 5.72 7.66 0.94
CA LYS A 168 5.19 8.29 2.16
C LYS A 168 4.58 9.67 1.86
N LYS A 169 5.21 10.50 1.03
CA LYS A 169 4.65 11.80 0.61
C LYS A 169 3.33 11.65 -0.15
N ILE A 170 3.25 10.70 -1.09
CA ILE A 170 2.02 10.42 -1.85
C ILE A 170 0.90 9.99 -0.90
N ILE A 171 1.20 9.07 0.03
CA ILE A 171 0.22 8.56 0.99
C ILE A 171 -0.23 9.65 1.98
N ASN A 172 0.65 10.56 2.38
CA ASN A 172 0.25 11.67 3.24
C ASN A 172 -0.81 12.56 2.57
N ASN A 173 -0.81 12.66 1.25
CA ASN A 173 -1.85 13.41 0.52
C ASN A 173 -3.23 12.72 0.59
N PHE A 174 -3.29 11.40 0.78
CA PHE A 174 -4.56 10.67 0.98
C PHE A 174 -5.31 11.13 2.24
N SER A 175 -4.59 11.55 3.28
CA SER A 175 -5.20 12.11 4.49
C SER A 175 -5.64 13.57 4.36
N LYS A 176 -5.10 14.30 3.38
CA LYS A 176 -5.41 15.72 3.14
C LYS A 176 -6.61 15.91 2.20
N SER A 177 -6.78 15.03 1.20
CA SER A 177 -7.90 15.11 0.25
C SER A 177 -9.27 15.00 0.92
N ASN A 178 -9.38 14.39 2.10
CA ASN A 178 -10.65 14.24 2.81
C ASN A 178 -11.00 15.41 3.74
N LYS A 179 -10.11 16.40 3.93
CA LYS A 179 -10.37 17.57 4.80
C LYS A 179 -10.57 18.88 4.04
N THR A 180 -10.29 18.92 2.74
CA THR A 180 -10.39 20.14 1.92
C THR A 180 -10.83 19.80 0.49
N ILE A 181 -12.08 19.37 0.31
CA ILE A 181 -12.79 19.59 -0.97
C ILE A 181 -13.94 20.55 -0.67
N LYS A 182 -13.56 21.74 -0.22
CA LYS A 182 -14.21 23.00 -0.56
C LYS A 182 -13.12 23.85 -1.24
N SER A 183 -12.69 23.45 -2.44
CA SER A 183 -11.81 24.27 -3.29
C SER A 183 -11.66 23.66 -4.70
N GLU A 184 -12.60 23.99 -5.57
CA GLU A 184 -12.39 24.64 -6.88
C GLU A 184 -11.32 24.20 -7.89
N ILE A 185 -10.64 23.05 -7.76
CA ILE A 185 -9.71 22.60 -8.82
C ILE A 185 -10.21 21.31 -9.45
N ASN A 186 -11.02 21.47 -10.49
CA ASN A 186 -11.46 20.41 -11.38
C ASN A 186 -10.25 19.95 -12.22
N TYR A 187 -9.68 18.77 -11.89
CA TYR A 187 -8.52 18.20 -12.61
C TYR A 187 -8.84 17.66 -14.01
N SER A 188 -10.06 17.86 -14.51
CA SER A 188 -10.60 17.18 -15.70
C SER A 188 -10.04 17.65 -17.04
N PHE A 189 -9.32 18.78 -17.11
CA PHE A 189 -8.89 19.37 -18.40
C PHE A 189 -7.41 19.81 -18.43
N LYS A 190 -6.52 19.12 -17.71
CA LYS A 190 -5.08 19.47 -17.63
C LYS A 190 -4.33 19.56 -18.97
N SER A 191 -4.85 18.91 -20.03
CA SER A 191 -4.28 18.93 -21.37
C SER A 191 -4.92 19.97 -22.31
N MET A 192 -5.87 20.76 -21.82
CA MET A 192 -6.59 21.78 -22.59
C MET A 192 -6.27 23.17 -22.05
N ASN A 193 -6.14 24.15 -22.95
CA ASN A 193 -6.06 25.55 -22.55
C ASN A 193 -7.47 26.12 -22.26
N ASP A 194 -7.53 27.32 -21.69
CA ASP A 194 -8.81 27.92 -21.24
C ASP A 194 -9.80 28.14 -22.40
N GLU A 195 -9.32 28.38 -23.62
CA GLU A 195 -10.16 28.52 -24.81
C GLU A 195 -10.79 27.18 -25.21
N MET A 196 -10.02 26.10 -25.20
CA MET A 196 -10.49 24.75 -25.47
C MET A 196 -11.53 24.30 -24.45
N ILE A 197 -11.34 24.67 -23.17
CA ILE A 197 -12.31 24.37 -22.11
C ILE A 197 -13.62 25.13 -22.34
N LYS A 198 -13.57 26.43 -22.69
CA LYS A 198 -14.75 27.21 -23.04
C LYS A 198 -15.47 26.66 -24.28
N GLY A 199 -14.71 26.24 -25.29
CA GLY A 199 -15.24 25.59 -26.49
C GLY A 199 -15.96 24.28 -26.14
N LEU A 200 -15.34 23.43 -25.32
CA LEU A 200 -15.93 22.17 -24.89
C LEU A 200 -17.25 22.39 -24.14
N TYR A 201 -17.28 23.29 -23.16
CA TYR A 201 -18.51 23.61 -22.43
C TYR A 201 -19.59 24.19 -23.35
N SER A 202 -19.20 24.98 -24.36
CA SER A 202 -20.15 25.50 -25.35
C SER A 202 -20.74 24.39 -26.21
N ILE A 203 -19.99 23.32 -26.49
CA ILE A 203 -20.46 22.16 -27.26
C ILE A 203 -21.34 21.25 -26.42
N ILE A 204 -20.92 20.90 -25.20
CA ILE A 204 -21.63 19.90 -24.37
C ILE A 204 -22.80 20.48 -23.56
N SER A 205 -22.96 21.81 -23.54
CA SER A 205 -24.07 22.43 -22.81
C SER A 205 -25.41 21.95 -23.38
N PRO A 206 -26.34 21.50 -22.54
CA PRO A 206 -27.66 21.07 -23.01
C PRO A 206 -28.47 22.26 -23.52
N SER A 207 -29.28 22.02 -24.55
CA SER A 207 -30.28 23.00 -24.99
C SER A 207 -31.33 23.17 -23.90
N ASN A 208 -31.76 24.40 -23.64
CA ASN A 208 -32.90 24.68 -22.77
C ASN A 208 -34.08 25.21 -23.61
N SER A 209 -35.25 25.31 -23.00
CA SER A 209 -36.49 25.72 -23.68
C SER A 209 -36.43 27.11 -24.32
N ASN A 210 -35.54 27.99 -23.85
CA ASN A 210 -35.45 29.38 -24.29
C ASN A 210 -34.21 29.67 -25.16
N LYS A 211 -33.23 28.76 -25.21
CA LYS A 211 -31.97 28.91 -25.92
C LYS A 211 -31.47 27.55 -26.38
N TYR A 212 -31.60 27.33 -27.67
CA TYR A 212 -31.14 26.12 -28.35
C TYR A 212 -29.63 26.18 -28.60
N ASN A 213 -28.90 25.13 -28.20
CA ASN A 213 -27.48 25.02 -28.46
C ASN A 213 -27.24 24.37 -29.83
N THR A 214 -26.89 25.18 -30.83
CA THR A 214 -26.59 24.72 -32.19
C THR A 214 -25.26 23.97 -32.31
N LEU A 215 -24.39 24.09 -31.31
CA LEU A 215 -23.06 23.49 -31.31
C LEU A 215 -23.03 22.09 -30.69
N ASN A 216 -24.12 21.63 -30.06
CA ASN A 216 -24.17 20.32 -29.42
C ASN A 216 -24.55 19.23 -30.45
N PRO A 217 -23.65 18.27 -30.77
CA PRO A 217 -23.92 17.20 -31.71
C PRO A 217 -24.69 16.02 -31.08
N PHE A 218 -24.77 15.98 -29.75
CA PHE A 218 -25.47 14.97 -28.98
C PHE A 218 -26.86 15.52 -28.65
N ARG A 219 -27.79 15.34 -29.59
CA ARG A 219 -29.21 15.59 -29.32
C ARG A 219 -29.77 14.59 -28.32
#